data_AF-A0A7X8QPJ0-F1
#
_entry.id   AF-A0A7X8QPJ0-F1
#
_cell.length_a   1.000
_cell.length_b   1.000
_cell.length_c   1.000
_cell.angle_alpha   90.00
_cell.angle_beta   90.00
_cell.angle_gamma   90.00
#
_symmetry.space_group_name_H-M   'P 1'
#
loop_
_entity.id
_entity.type
_entity.pdbx_description
1 polymer ?
#
loop_
_entity_poly.entity_id
_entity_poly.type
_entity_poly.pdbx_seq_one_letter_code
_entity_poly.pdbx_strand_id
1 'polypeptide(L)'
;TKSIREDFLQQNAFHEIDTYCSLEKQMKMLRLVLAFYDEGLRALESGVYLKDIENMEVREKIARAKYTREEEIDKIDQIQKELKEEIDELISKGGILDA
;
A
#
# COMPACT_ATOMS: atom_id res chain seq x y z
N THR A 1 -0.70 12.14 2.86
CA THR A 1 -1.75 12.52 1.87
C THR A 1 -1.39 12.23 0.41
N LYS A 2 -0.12 11.97 0.05
CA LYS A 2 0.28 11.67 -1.35
C LYS A 2 -0.41 10.44 -1.94
N SER A 3 -0.40 9.32 -1.22
CA SER A 3 -0.96 8.04 -1.69
C SER A 3 -2.47 8.10 -1.97
N ILE A 4 -3.29 8.65 -1.07
CA ILE A 4 -4.74 8.85 -1.33
C ILE A 4 -4.99 9.63 -2.63
N ARG A 5 -4.19 10.68 -2.91
CA ARG A 5 -4.37 11.49 -4.12
C ARG A 5 -3.96 10.75 -5.39
N GLU A 6 -2.81 10.11 -5.40
CA GLU A 6 -2.20 9.56 -6.62
C GLU A 6 -2.63 8.12 -6.92
N ASP A 7 -2.89 7.33 -5.87
CA ASP A 7 -3.14 5.89 -5.98
C ASP A 7 -4.64 5.56 -5.96
N PHE A 8 -5.47 6.46 -5.42
CA PHE A 8 -6.92 6.26 -5.32
C PHE A 8 -7.75 7.33 -6.05
N LEU A 9 -7.52 8.63 -5.76
CA LEU A 9 -8.35 9.70 -6.35
C LEU A 9 -8.05 9.99 -7.83
N GLN A 10 -6.81 9.76 -8.28
CA GLN A 10 -6.42 9.94 -9.68
C GLN A 10 -6.76 8.70 -10.51
N GLN A 11 -7.80 8.82 -11.33
CA GLN A 11 -8.21 7.82 -12.32
C GLN A 11 -7.93 8.31 -13.75
N ASN A 12 -7.34 7.45 -14.58
CA ASN A 12 -7.08 7.73 -15.98
C ASN A 12 -8.22 7.23 -16.87
N ALA A 13 -9.08 8.14 -17.30
CA ALA A 13 -10.23 7.85 -18.17
C ALA A 13 -9.85 7.29 -19.57
N PHE A 14 -8.60 7.40 -20.00
CA PHE A 14 -8.13 6.87 -21.29
C PHE A 14 -7.45 5.50 -21.16
N HIS A 15 -7.31 4.96 -19.96
CA HIS A 15 -6.65 3.67 -19.72
C HIS A 15 -7.67 2.53 -19.66
N GLU A 16 -7.44 1.44 -20.40
CA GLU A 16 -8.40 0.34 -20.57
C GLU A 16 -8.86 -0.31 -19.26
N ILE A 17 -8.00 -0.33 -18.23
CA ILE A 17 -8.30 -0.94 -16.92
C ILE A 17 -8.72 0.10 -15.86
N ASP A 18 -8.29 1.36 -16.01
CA ASP A 18 -8.51 2.41 -15.00
C ASP A 18 -9.65 3.38 -15.40
N THR A 19 -10.26 3.14 -16.57
CA THR A 19 -11.45 3.87 -17.05
C THR A 19 -12.72 3.52 -16.27
N TYR A 20 -12.76 2.35 -15.61
CA TYR A 20 -13.88 1.88 -14.80
C TYR A 20 -13.33 1.04 -13.65
N CYS A 21 -13.92 1.19 -12.46
CA CYS A 21 -13.51 0.49 -11.26
C CYS A 21 -14.74 0.07 -10.46
N SER A 22 -14.91 -1.23 -10.21
CA SER A 22 -16.03 -1.76 -9.44
C SER A 22 -16.00 -1.28 -7.99
N LEU A 23 -17.15 -1.28 -7.31
CA LEU A 23 -17.22 -0.90 -5.89
C LEU A 23 -16.31 -1.79 -5.03
N GLU A 24 -16.23 -3.08 -5.34
CA GLU A 24 -15.38 -4.02 -4.61
C GLU A 24 -13.90 -3.67 -4.77
N LYS A 25 -13.45 -3.43 -6.01
CA LYS A 25 -12.08 -2.99 -6.30
C LYS A 25 -11.76 -1.67 -5.61
N GLN A 26 -12.67 -0.69 -5.66
CA GLN A 26 -12.51 0.58 -4.96
C GLN A 26 -12.34 0.38 -3.44
N MET A 27 -13.17 -0.46 -2.82
CA MET A 27 -13.07 -0.74 -1.39
C MET A 27 -11.73 -1.40 -1.01
N LYS A 28 -11.26 -2.36 -1.82
CA LYS A 28 -9.96 -3.02 -1.60
C LYS A 28 -8.81 -2.04 -1.73
N MET A 29 -8.80 -1.21 -2.78
CA MET A 29 -7.77 -0.17 -2.97
C MET A 29 -7.76 0.84 -1.82
N LEU A 30 -8.93 1.33 -1.40
CA LEU A 30 -9.02 2.28 -0.29
C LEU A 30 -8.49 1.66 1.01
N ARG A 31 -8.87 0.42 1.31
CA ARG A 31 -8.35 -0.32 2.47
C ARG A 31 -6.84 -0.47 2.41
N LEU A 32 -6.28 -0.79 1.24
CA LEU A 32 -4.84 -0.92 1.06
C LEU A 32 -4.10 0.40 1.34
N VAL A 33 -4.60 1.53 0.83
CA VAL A 33 -4.02 2.86 1.08
C VAL A 33 -4.08 3.24 2.56
N LEU A 34 -5.20 2.97 3.23
CA LEU A 34 -5.35 3.23 4.67
C LEU A 34 -4.46 2.29 5.51
N ALA A 35 -4.37 1.02 5.13
CA ALA A 35 -3.48 0.06 5.80
C ALA A 35 -2.02 0.50 5.73
N PHE A 36 -1.55 1.03 4.58
CA PHE A 36 -0.20 1.58 4.48
C PHE A 36 0.05 2.74 5.46
N TYR A 37 -0.96 3.59 5.66
CA TYR A 37 -0.87 4.68 6.62
C TYR A 37 -0.80 4.15 8.07
N ASP A 38 -1.71 3.26 8.46
CA ASP A 38 -1.78 2.72 9.81
C ASP A 38 -0.52 1.89 10.17
N GLU A 39 -0.08 1.03 9.26
CA GLU A 39 1.13 0.22 9.42
C GLU A 39 2.41 1.07 9.41
N GLY A 40 2.44 2.11 8.58
CA GLY A 40 3.53 3.09 8.58
C GLY A 40 3.65 3.84 9.91
N LEU A 41 2.52 4.24 10.51
CA LEU A 41 2.51 4.84 11.86
C LEU A 41 3.03 3.84 12.91
N ARG A 42 2.57 2.59 12.86
CA ARG A 42 3.05 1.52 13.75
C ARG A 42 4.57 1.34 13.67
N ALA A 43 5.13 1.36 12.46
CA ALA A 43 6.57 1.26 12.25
C ALA A 43 7.32 2.46 12.85
N LEU A 44 6.84 3.68 12.62
CA LEU A 44 7.43 4.90 13.19
C LEU A 44 7.39 4.89 14.72
N GLU A 45 6.27 4.48 15.33
CA GLU A 45 6.14 4.33 16.78
C GLU A 45 7.10 3.28 17.36
N SER A 46 7.50 2.31 16.53
CA SER A 46 8.46 1.26 16.89
C SER A 46 9.92 1.64 16.58
N GLY A 47 10.21 2.90 16.23
CA GLY A 47 11.57 3.41 16.01
C GLY A 47 12.12 3.24 14.59
N VAL A 48 11.33 2.73 13.64
CA VAL A 48 11.76 2.61 12.24
C VAL A 48 11.90 4.00 11.62
N TYR A 49 13.00 4.24 10.90
CA TYR A 49 13.18 5.51 10.20
C TYR A 49 12.20 5.65 9.03
N LEU A 50 11.62 6.83 8.87
CA LEU A 50 10.71 7.14 7.76
C LEU A 50 11.31 6.79 6.39
N LYS A 51 12.62 7.00 6.20
CA LYS A 51 13.31 6.69 4.95
C LYS A 51 13.23 5.20 4.59
N ASP A 52 13.23 4.31 5.57
CA ASP A 52 13.17 2.87 5.32
C ASP A 52 11.74 2.47 4.88
N ILE A 53 10.73 3.06 5.52
CA ILE A 53 9.32 2.90 5.12
C ILE A 53 9.09 3.46 3.70
N GLU A 54 9.71 4.59 3.37
CA GLU A 54 9.60 5.19 2.03
C GLU A 54 10.27 4.36 0.94
N ASN A 55 11.28 3.55 1.26
CA ASN A 55 11.99 2.71 0.29
C ASN A 55 11.40 1.30 0.14
N MET A 56 10.30 1.00 0.84
CA MET A 56 9.64 -0.29 0.74
C MET A 56 9.18 -0.61 -0.68
N GLU A 57 9.43 -1.83 -1.13
CA GLU A 57 9.07 -2.27 -2.49
C GLU A 57 7.56 -2.33 -2.68
N VAL A 58 6.80 -2.66 -1.63
CA VAL A 58 5.34 -2.74 -1.68
C VAL A 58 4.68 -1.41 -2.08
N ARG A 59 5.34 -0.27 -1.88
CA ARG A 59 4.79 1.05 -2.26
C ARG A 59 4.53 1.17 -3.75
N GLU A 60 5.39 0.59 -4.57
CA GLU A 60 5.18 0.60 -6.02
C GLU A 60 3.99 -0.28 -6.41
N LYS A 61 3.79 -1.40 -5.71
CA LYS A 61 2.64 -2.28 -5.91
C LYS A 61 1.33 -1.59 -5.52
N ILE A 62 1.31 -0.84 -4.41
CA ILE A 62 0.16 -0.02 -3.98
C ILE A 62 -0.20 1.01 -5.06
N ALA A 63 0.79 1.75 -5.58
CA ALA A 63 0.55 2.77 -6.61
C ALA A 63 0.02 2.19 -7.93
N ARG A 64 0.42 0.95 -8.25
CA ARG A 64 -0.01 0.23 -9.46
C ARG A 64 -1.31 -0.56 -9.27
N ALA A 65 -1.87 -0.65 -8.06
CA ALA A 65 -3.06 -1.44 -7.76
C ALA A 65 -4.30 -1.01 -8.58
N LYS A 66 -4.36 0.26 -9.01
CA LYS A 66 -5.42 0.76 -9.91
C LYS A 66 -5.43 0.09 -11.29
N TYR A 67 -4.28 -0.40 -11.75
CA TYR A 67 -4.14 -1.14 -13.01
C TYR A 67 -4.41 -2.64 -12.88
N THR A 68 -4.75 -3.13 -11.68
CA THR A 68 -5.18 -4.53 -11.49
C THR A 68 -6.52 -4.76 -12.20
N ARG A 69 -6.61 -5.83 -12.97
CA ARG A 69 -7.85 -6.21 -13.67
C ARG A 69 -8.92 -6.63 -12.66
N GLU A 70 -10.20 -6.44 -13.01
CA GLU A 70 -11.34 -6.82 -12.15
C GLU A 70 -11.34 -8.32 -11.80
N GLU A 71 -10.87 -9.16 -12.71
CA GLU A 71 -10.76 -10.62 -12.53
C GLU A 71 -9.68 -11.00 -11.50
N GLU A 72 -8.79 -10.08 -11.15
CA GLU A 72 -7.60 -10.32 -10.36
C GLU A 72 -7.54 -9.44 -9.09
N ILE A 73 -8.67 -8.89 -8.66
CA ILE A 73 -8.74 -7.95 -7.51
C ILE A 73 -8.27 -8.58 -6.20
N ASP A 74 -8.27 -9.91 -6.07
CA ASP A 74 -7.68 -10.63 -4.94
C ASP A 74 -6.17 -10.38 -4.79
N LYS A 75 -5.48 -9.99 -5.87
CA LYS A 75 -4.08 -9.56 -5.80
C LYS A 75 -3.91 -8.32 -4.91
N ILE A 76 -4.93 -7.47 -4.78
CA ILE A 76 -4.89 -6.29 -3.90
C ILE A 76 -4.81 -6.72 -2.44
N ASP A 77 -5.53 -7.78 -2.05
CA ASP A 77 -5.44 -8.33 -0.70
C ASP A 77 -4.07 -8.97 -0.45
N GLN A 78 -3.45 -9.56 -1.48
CA GLN A 78 -2.10 -10.09 -1.38
C GLN A 78 -1.07 -8.97 -1.16
N ILE A 79 -1.20 -7.84 -1.86
CA ILE A 79 -0.36 -6.65 -1.62
C ILE A 79 -0.52 -6.17 -0.17
N GLN A 80 -1.74 -6.22 0.38
CA GLN A 80 -1.96 -5.84 1.78
C GLN A 80 -1.25 -6.78 2.77
N LYS A 81 -1.17 -8.08 2.47
CA LYS A 81 -0.39 -9.03 3.29
C LYS A 81 1.10 -8.76 3.20
N GLU A 82 1.61 -8.57 1.99
CA GLU A 82 3.03 -8.24 1.76
C GLU A 82 3.42 -6.95 2.48
N LEU A 83 2.55 -5.93 2.46
CA LEU A 83 2.75 -4.69 3.20
C LEU A 83 2.97 -4.95 4.69
N LYS A 84 2.13 -5.79 5.29
CA LYS A 84 2.23 -6.09 6.72
C LYS A 84 3.51 -6.86 7.04
N GLU A 85 3.85 -7.85 6.21
CA GLU A 85 5.08 -8.64 6.34
C GLU A 85 6.33 -7.76 6.26
N GLU A 86 6.42 -6.87 5.25
CA GLU A 86 7.56 -5.97 5.07
C GLU A 86 7.70 -4.97 6.23
N ILE A 87 6.58 -4.46 6.77
CA ILE A 87 6.58 -3.61 7.98
C ILE A 87 7.06 -4.39 9.21
N ASP A 88 6.55 -5.61 9.42
CA ASP A 88 6.94 -6.46 10.56
C ASP A 88 8.45 -6.77 10.51
N GLU A 89 9.00 -7.00 9.31
CA GLU A 89 10.43 -7.16 9.11
C GLU A 89 11.22 -5.89 9.46
N LEU A 90 10.77 -4.71 9.01
CA LEU A 90 11.40 -3.44 9.34
C LEU A 90 11.40 -3.17 10.84
N ILE A 91 10.28 -3.41 11.52
CA ILE A 91 10.16 -3.26 12.97
C ILE A 91 11.12 -4.22 13.68
N SER A 92 11.18 -5.48 13.24
CA SER A 92 12.07 -6.48 13.81
C SER A 92 13.55 -6.12 13.65
N LYS A 93 13.93 -5.51 12.52
CA LYS A 93 15.30 -5.01 12.28
C LYS A 93 15.60 -3.74 13.07
N GLY A 94 14.64 -2.81 13.17
CA GLY A 94 14.76 -1.54 13.89
C GLY A 94 14.85 -1.72 15.41
N GLY A 95 14.02 -2.59 15.99
CA GLY A 95 14.02 -2.86 17.43
C GLY A 95 15.29 -3.54 17.97
N ILE A 96 16.15 -4.08 17.11
CA ILE A 96 17.46 -4.64 17.50
C ILE A 96 18.50 -3.53 17.68
N LEU A 97 18.35 -2.37 17.01
CA LEU A 97 19.31 -1.26 17.09
C LEU A 97 19.13 -0.41 18.35
N ASP A 98 17.94 -0.44 18.98
CA ASP A 98 17.59 0.29 20.20
C ASP A 98 17.68 -0.56 21.50
N ALA A 99 18.17 -1.81 21.41
CA ALA A 99 18.31 -2.76 22.53
C ALA A 99 19.75 -2.94 23.04
#